data_AF-A0A088DA82-F1
#
_entry.id   AF-A0A088DA82-F1
#
_cell.length_a   1.000
_cell.length_b   1.000
_cell.length_c   1.000
_cell.angle_alpha   90.00
_cell.angle_beta   90.00
_cell.angle_gamma   90.00
#
_symmetry.space_group_name_H-M   'P 1'
#
loop_
_entity.id
_entity.type
_entity.pdbx_description
1 polymer ?
#
loop_
_entity_poly.entity_id
_entity_poly.type
_entity_poly.pdbx_seq_one_letter_code
_entity_poly.pdbx_strand_id
1 'polypeptide(L)'
;MFGSGVESGLKPNSDLDFLVVVSEPLTDQSKEILIQKIRPISKKIGDKSNLRYIELTIIIQQEMVPWNHPPKQEFIYGEWLQELYEQGYIPQKELNSDLTIMLYQAKRKNKRIYGNYDLEELLPDIPFSDVRRAIMDSSEELIDNYQDDETNSILTLCRMILTMNTGKIIPKDIAGNAVAESSPLEHRERILLAVRSYLGENIEWTNENVNLTINYLNNRLKKL
;
A
#
# COMPACT_ATOMS: atom_id res chain seq x y z
N MET A 1 -1.33 -6.86 12.01
CA MET A 1 -1.43 -5.48 11.50
C MET A 1 -0.05 -4.95 11.18
N PHE A 2 0.08 -4.15 10.13
CA PHE A 2 1.34 -3.50 9.75
C PHE A 2 1.05 -2.06 9.26
N GLY A 3 1.98 -1.44 8.54
CA GLY A 3 1.75 -0.15 7.90
C GLY A 3 1.69 1.04 8.86
N SER A 4 1.09 2.14 8.42
CA SER A 4 1.23 3.45 9.07
C SER A 4 0.73 3.46 10.53
N GLY A 5 -0.32 2.69 10.83
CA GLY A 5 -0.87 2.56 12.18
C GLY A 5 0.07 1.92 13.19
N VAL A 6 1.00 1.07 12.74
CA VAL A 6 2.02 0.43 13.59
C VAL A 6 3.35 1.20 13.53
N GLU A 7 3.72 1.73 12.38
CA GLU A 7 5.03 2.33 12.17
C GLU A 7 5.16 3.74 12.71
N SER A 8 4.17 4.60 12.44
CA SER A 8 4.22 6.05 12.65
C SER A 8 3.03 6.64 13.42
N GLY A 9 2.10 5.78 13.83
CA GLY A 9 0.83 6.18 14.42
C GLY A 9 -0.21 6.55 13.35
N LEU A 10 -1.48 6.37 13.71
CA LEU A 10 -2.61 6.61 12.83
C LEU A 10 -2.82 8.13 12.60
N LYS A 11 -2.65 8.57 11.35
CA LYS A 11 -3.03 9.91 10.87
C LYS A 11 -4.54 9.96 10.55
N PRO A 12 -5.16 11.12 10.31
CA PRO A 12 -6.58 11.19 9.98
C PRO A 12 -6.98 10.28 8.80
N ASN A 13 -6.17 10.26 7.75
CA ASN A 13 -6.39 9.45 6.54
C ASN A 13 -5.55 8.16 6.52
N SER A 14 -5.13 7.65 7.68
CA SER A 14 -4.48 6.33 7.76
C SER A 14 -5.49 5.20 7.70
N ASP A 15 -5.14 4.18 6.91
CA ASP A 15 -5.87 2.93 6.78
C ASP A 15 -5.50 1.97 7.92
N LEU A 16 -6.30 0.91 8.05
CA LEU A 16 -6.02 -0.22 8.94
C LEU A 16 -5.54 -1.41 8.10
N ASP A 17 -4.22 -1.61 8.08
CA ASP A 17 -3.56 -2.62 7.25
C ASP A 17 -3.44 -3.97 7.98
N PHE A 18 -4.08 -5.00 7.44
CA PHE A 18 -4.07 -6.36 7.96
C PHE A 18 -3.41 -7.33 6.98
N LEU A 19 -2.46 -8.10 7.50
CA LEU A 19 -1.92 -9.28 6.84
C LEU A 19 -2.39 -10.51 7.61
N VAL A 20 -3.00 -11.46 6.91
CA VAL A 20 -3.47 -12.73 7.46
C VAL A 20 -2.74 -13.87 6.76
N VAL A 21 -2.25 -14.82 7.56
CA VAL A 21 -1.58 -16.02 7.06
C VAL A 21 -2.46 -17.22 7.36
N VAL A 22 -2.76 -18.01 6.33
CA VAL A 22 -3.55 -19.25 6.45
C VAL A 22 -2.75 -20.46 5.96
N SER A 23 -3.21 -21.66 6.34
CA SER A 23 -2.56 -22.92 5.94
C SER A 23 -3.04 -23.44 4.57
N GLU A 24 -4.33 -23.24 4.26
CA GLU A 24 -4.98 -23.79 3.07
C GLU A 24 -5.75 -22.70 2.29
N PRO A 25 -5.99 -22.90 0.98
CA PRO A 25 -6.78 -21.96 0.17
C PRO A 25 -8.20 -21.76 0.67
N LEU A 26 -8.76 -20.58 0.39
CA LEU A 26 -10.14 -20.27 0.75
C LEU A 26 -11.07 -20.67 -0.39
N THR A 27 -12.23 -21.21 -0.05
CA THR A 27 -13.31 -21.37 -1.03
C THR A 27 -13.89 -20.00 -1.40
N ASP A 28 -14.47 -19.89 -2.59
CA ASP A 28 -15.15 -18.66 -3.03
C ASP A 28 -16.23 -18.21 -2.03
N GLN A 29 -16.98 -19.16 -1.46
CA GLN A 29 -17.95 -18.88 -0.40
C GLN A 29 -17.31 -18.25 0.84
N SER A 30 -16.12 -18.72 1.25
CA SER A 30 -15.41 -18.15 2.40
C SER A 30 -14.94 -16.72 2.10
N LYS A 31 -14.44 -16.48 0.88
CA LYS A 31 -14.02 -15.15 0.42
C LYS A 31 -15.20 -14.18 0.35
N GLU A 32 -16.34 -14.63 -0.16
CA GLU A 32 -17.56 -13.84 -0.20
C GLU A 32 -18.06 -13.49 1.21
N ILE A 33 -18.05 -14.45 2.14
CA ILE A 33 -18.41 -14.20 3.55
C ILE A 33 -17.49 -13.14 4.16
N LEU A 34 -16.17 -13.19 3.89
CA LEU A 34 -15.23 -12.17 4.36
C LEU A 34 -15.61 -10.78 3.83
N ILE A 35 -15.86 -10.65 2.53
CA ILE A 35 -16.31 -9.38 1.92
C ILE A 35 -17.57 -8.88 2.63
N GLN A 36 -18.60 -9.73 2.74
CA GLN A 36 -19.88 -9.36 3.35
C GLN A 36 -19.76 -8.93 4.82
N LYS A 37 -18.84 -9.53 5.58
CA LYS A 37 -18.65 -9.25 7.01
C LYS A 37 -17.73 -8.07 7.28
N ILE A 38 -16.72 -7.83 6.44
CA ILE A 38 -15.81 -6.68 6.57
C ILE A 38 -16.49 -5.40 6.06
N ARG A 39 -17.27 -5.49 4.99
CA ARG A 39 -17.95 -4.35 4.35
C ARG A 39 -18.66 -3.37 5.30
N PRO A 40 -19.52 -3.81 6.25
CA PRO A 40 -20.25 -2.88 7.12
C PRO A 40 -19.40 -2.20 8.19
N ILE A 41 -18.16 -2.66 8.44
CA ILE A 41 -17.27 -2.12 9.47
C ILE A 41 -16.09 -1.33 8.90
N SER A 42 -15.91 -1.33 7.58
CA SER A 42 -14.92 -0.53 6.87
C SER A 42 -15.54 0.80 6.42
N LYS A 43 -14.75 1.89 6.45
CA LYS A 43 -15.16 3.19 5.90
C LYS A 43 -15.43 3.06 4.40
N LYS A 44 -16.38 3.84 3.87
CA LYS A 44 -16.65 3.93 2.43
C LYS A 44 -16.03 5.18 1.80
N ILE A 45 -15.66 5.09 0.52
CA ILE A 45 -15.11 6.23 -0.22
C ILE A 45 -16.15 7.36 -0.21
N GLY A 46 -15.72 8.57 0.16
CA GLY A 46 -16.60 9.73 0.31
C GLY A 46 -17.41 9.79 1.61
N ASP A 47 -17.31 8.78 2.48
CA ASP A 47 -18.00 8.79 3.77
C ASP A 47 -17.35 9.78 4.75
N LYS A 48 -18.21 10.56 5.44
CA LYS A 48 -17.83 11.52 6.49
C LYS A 48 -17.84 10.89 7.89
N SER A 49 -17.99 9.57 7.99
CA SER A 49 -17.89 8.85 9.25
C SER A 49 -16.48 8.88 9.84
N ASN A 50 -16.40 8.54 11.13
CA ASN A 50 -15.14 8.38 11.86
C ASN A 50 -14.51 6.99 11.67
N LEU A 51 -15.06 6.15 10.79
CA LEU A 51 -14.46 4.87 10.44
C LEU A 51 -13.15 5.11 9.68
N ARG A 52 -12.34 4.04 9.56
CA ARG A 52 -11.13 4.01 8.73
C ARG A 52 -11.29 2.97 7.65
N TYR A 53 -10.59 3.13 6.53
CA TYR A 53 -10.54 2.10 5.52
C TYR A 53 -9.85 0.86 6.10
N ILE A 54 -10.41 -0.31 5.81
CA ILE A 54 -9.80 -1.59 6.12
C ILE A 54 -9.17 -2.11 4.83
N GLU A 55 -7.89 -2.43 4.90
CA GLU A 55 -7.19 -3.20 3.89
C GLU A 55 -6.77 -4.54 4.50
N LEU A 56 -7.21 -5.65 3.90
CA LEU A 56 -6.91 -6.99 4.41
C LEU A 56 -6.42 -7.89 3.30
N THR A 57 -5.18 -8.35 3.42
CA THR A 57 -4.56 -9.28 2.48
C THR A 57 -4.35 -10.64 3.13
N ILE A 58 -4.70 -11.70 2.42
CA ILE A 58 -4.49 -13.09 2.84
C ILE A 58 -3.43 -13.74 1.97
N ILE A 59 -2.47 -14.39 2.63
CA ILE A 59 -1.47 -15.25 2.01
C ILE A 59 -1.53 -16.66 2.58
N ILE A 60 -1.08 -17.64 1.81
CA ILE A 60 -0.94 -19.03 2.26
C ILE A 60 0.52 -19.29 2.61
N GLN A 61 0.79 -19.77 3.84
CA GLN A 61 2.16 -19.96 4.32
C GLN A 61 3.00 -20.86 3.39
N GLN A 62 2.46 -22.01 2.99
CA GLN A 62 3.16 -22.96 2.11
C GLN A 62 3.43 -22.42 0.70
N GLU A 63 2.73 -21.36 0.28
CA GLU A 63 2.94 -20.76 -1.04
C GLU A 63 4.04 -19.70 -1.03
N MET A 64 4.55 -19.32 0.14
CA MET A 64 5.66 -18.37 0.29
C MET A 64 7.03 -19.05 0.27
N VAL A 65 7.09 -20.39 0.35
CA VAL A 65 8.34 -21.16 0.47
C VAL A 65 8.43 -22.22 -0.64
N PRO A 66 9.51 -22.24 -1.46
CA PRO A 66 10.60 -21.26 -1.49
C PRO A 66 10.10 -19.89 -1.97
N TRP A 67 10.76 -18.83 -1.52
CA TRP A 67 10.42 -17.46 -1.91
C TRP A 67 10.55 -17.27 -3.43
N ASN A 68 9.55 -16.62 -4.03
CA ASN A 68 9.55 -16.23 -5.44
C ASN A 68 8.76 -14.93 -5.60
N HIS A 69 9.34 -13.98 -6.33
CA HIS A 69 8.68 -12.75 -6.71
C HIS A 69 8.20 -12.81 -8.18
N PRO A 70 6.95 -12.39 -8.46
CA PRO A 70 5.95 -11.89 -7.51
C PRO A 70 5.32 -13.01 -6.63
N PRO A 71 5.03 -12.74 -5.35
CA PRO A 71 4.37 -13.70 -4.47
C PRO A 71 2.89 -13.90 -4.82
N LYS A 72 2.34 -15.05 -4.41
CA LYS A 72 0.93 -15.39 -4.56
C LYS A 72 0.08 -14.74 -3.47
N GLN A 73 -0.98 -14.07 -3.88
CA GLN A 73 -2.03 -13.50 -3.04
C GLN A 73 -3.28 -14.37 -3.12
N GLU A 74 -3.84 -14.77 -1.99
CA GLU A 74 -5.04 -15.63 -1.94
C GLU A 74 -6.34 -14.83 -1.95
N PHE A 75 -6.34 -13.68 -1.30
CA PHE A 75 -7.49 -12.79 -1.19
C PHE A 75 -7.02 -11.37 -0.81
N ILE A 76 -7.78 -10.37 -1.26
CA ILE A 76 -7.62 -8.98 -0.86
C ILE A 76 -8.98 -8.33 -0.63
N TYR A 77 -9.09 -7.59 0.47
CA TYR A 77 -10.17 -6.65 0.71
C TYR A 77 -9.61 -5.23 0.64
N GLY A 78 -10.18 -4.40 -0.22
CA GLY A 78 -9.88 -2.98 -0.33
C GLY A 78 -11.10 -2.21 -0.83
N GLU A 79 -11.32 -1.00 -0.31
CA GLU A 79 -12.52 -0.21 -0.68
C GLU A 79 -12.50 0.26 -2.13
N TRP A 80 -11.35 0.33 -2.78
CA TRP A 80 -11.23 0.61 -4.21
C TRP A 80 -11.82 -0.51 -5.09
N LEU A 81 -12.05 -1.71 -4.53
CA LEU A 81 -12.72 -2.83 -5.22
C LEU A 81 -14.23 -2.92 -4.89
N GLN A 82 -14.78 -1.97 -4.12
CA GLN A 82 -16.16 -2.02 -3.64
C GLN A 82 -17.19 -2.13 -4.78
N GLU A 83 -17.01 -1.39 -5.86
CA GLU A 83 -17.90 -1.46 -7.04
C GLU A 83 -17.84 -2.82 -7.73
N LEU A 84 -16.66 -3.44 -7.78
CA LEU A 84 -16.50 -4.80 -8.31
C LEU A 84 -17.17 -5.83 -7.40
N TYR A 85 -17.03 -5.70 -6.07
CA TYR A 85 -17.71 -6.58 -5.11
C TYR A 85 -19.24 -6.52 -5.27
N GLU A 86 -19.80 -5.35 -5.56
CA GLU A 86 -21.24 -5.18 -5.82
C GLU A 86 -21.70 -5.86 -7.11
N GLN A 87 -20.79 -6.01 -8.08
CA GLN A 87 -21.01 -6.75 -9.32
C GLN A 87 -20.76 -8.27 -9.16
N GLY A 88 -20.46 -8.74 -7.94
CA GLY A 88 -20.21 -10.16 -7.65
C GLY A 88 -18.77 -10.60 -7.90
N TYR A 89 -17.81 -9.67 -8.03
CA TYR A 89 -16.40 -10.01 -8.09
C TYR A 89 -15.95 -10.67 -6.78
N ILE A 90 -15.27 -11.81 -6.91
CA ILE A 90 -14.62 -12.52 -5.82
C ILE A 90 -13.12 -12.52 -6.12
N PRO A 91 -12.27 -11.91 -5.27
CA PRO A 91 -10.83 -11.96 -5.44
C PRO A 91 -10.33 -13.39 -5.57
N GLN A 92 -9.77 -13.70 -6.73
CA GLN A 92 -9.17 -14.99 -7.00
C GLN A 92 -7.67 -14.96 -6.67
N LYS A 93 -7.07 -16.14 -6.67
CA LYS A 93 -5.63 -16.25 -6.50
C LYS A 93 -4.93 -15.54 -7.65
N GLU A 94 -4.00 -14.66 -7.32
CA GLU A 94 -3.23 -13.88 -8.29
C GLU A 94 -1.80 -13.68 -7.84
N LEU A 95 -0.95 -13.24 -8.77
CA LEU A 95 0.40 -12.79 -8.46
C LEU A 95 0.36 -11.28 -8.24
N ASN A 96 0.98 -10.81 -7.15
CA ASN A 96 0.97 -9.40 -6.80
C ASN A 96 2.40 -8.93 -6.47
N SER A 97 2.98 -8.05 -7.30
CA SER A 97 4.32 -7.49 -7.05
C SER A 97 4.34 -6.62 -5.79
N ASP A 98 3.32 -5.80 -5.54
CA ASP A 98 3.20 -4.93 -4.36
C ASP A 98 3.24 -5.71 -3.04
N LEU A 99 2.70 -6.92 -3.04
CA LEU A 99 2.74 -7.80 -1.88
C LEU A 99 4.17 -8.09 -1.42
N THR A 100 5.18 -8.04 -2.31
CA THR A 100 6.60 -8.13 -1.91
C THR A 100 7.00 -7.01 -0.96
N ILE A 101 6.59 -5.77 -1.27
CA ILE A 101 6.89 -4.58 -0.46
C ILE A 101 6.14 -4.67 0.86
N MET A 102 4.87 -5.08 0.83
CA MET A 102 4.03 -5.27 2.02
C MET A 102 4.62 -6.31 2.98
N LEU A 103 5.03 -7.48 2.47
CA LEU A 103 5.62 -8.54 3.28
C LEU A 103 6.98 -8.12 3.84
N TYR A 104 7.82 -7.45 3.04
CA TYR A 104 9.10 -6.90 3.52
C TYR A 104 8.89 -5.86 4.63
N GLN A 105 7.87 -5.01 4.51
CA GLN A 105 7.50 -4.04 5.55
C GLN A 105 6.99 -4.75 6.82
N ALA A 106 6.00 -5.62 6.66
CA ALA A 106 5.33 -6.31 7.75
C ALA A 106 6.29 -7.21 8.53
N LYS A 107 7.21 -7.92 7.87
CA LYS A 107 8.23 -8.75 8.54
C LYS A 107 9.12 -7.92 9.47
N ARG A 108 9.34 -6.63 9.19
CA ARG A 108 10.21 -5.76 10.00
C ARG A 108 9.49 -5.03 11.12
N LYS A 109 8.23 -4.65 10.92
CA LYS A 109 7.43 -3.97 11.95
C LYS A 109 5.95 -4.30 11.77
N ASN A 110 5.45 -5.14 12.67
CA ASN A 110 4.04 -5.52 12.74
C ASN A 110 3.55 -5.55 14.19
N LYS A 111 2.23 -5.67 14.34
CA LYS A 111 1.56 -5.96 15.60
C LYS A 111 0.70 -7.20 15.44
N ARG A 112 1.08 -8.29 16.12
CA ARG A 112 0.27 -9.51 16.22
C ARG A 112 -0.97 -9.23 17.06
N ILE A 113 -2.14 -9.58 16.52
CA ILE A 113 -3.43 -9.45 17.21
C ILE A 113 -4.12 -10.81 17.43
N TYR A 114 -3.66 -11.85 16.75
CA TYR A 114 -4.12 -13.24 16.85
C TYR A 114 -3.01 -14.19 16.35
N GLY A 115 -3.07 -15.47 16.73
CA GLY A 115 -2.13 -16.52 16.30
C GLY A 115 -1.00 -16.78 17.30
N ASN A 116 -0.28 -17.90 17.16
CA ASN A 116 0.77 -18.32 18.11
C ASN A 116 2.20 -17.94 17.69
N TYR A 117 2.42 -17.70 16.40
CA TYR A 117 3.73 -17.42 15.82
C TYR A 117 3.88 -15.94 15.49
N ASP A 118 5.10 -15.44 15.58
CA ASP A 118 5.44 -14.14 15.02
C ASP A 118 5.52 -14.23 13.49
N LEU A 119 5.18 -13.13 12.80
CA LEU A 119 5.15 -13.12 11.34
C LEU A 119 6.51 -13.47 10.72
N GLU A 120 7.59 -13.15 11.41
CA GLU A 120 8.97 -13.44 11.01
C GLU A 120 9.26 -14.95 10.94
N GLU A 121 8.55 -15.77 11.70
CA GLU A 121 8.66 -17.24 11.69
C GLU A 121 7.86 -17.88 10.56
N LEU A 122 6.87 -17.16 10.02
CA LEU A 122 5.94 -17.66 8.99
C LEU A 122 6.40 -17.33 7.57
N LEU A 123 7.34 -16.41 7.40
CA LEU A 123 7.83 -15.93 6.12
C LEU A 123 9.33 -16.20 5.96
N PRO A 124 9.79 -16.64 4.78
CA PRO A 124 11.22 -16.66 4.49
C PRO A 124 11.79 -15.24 4.47
N ASP A 125 13.11 -15.13 4.45
CA ASP A 125 13.77 -13.84 4.20
C ASP A 125 13.51 -13.37 2.77
N ILE A 126 13.03 -12.14 2.64
CA ILE A 126 12.71 -11.51 1.36
C ILE A 126 13.93 -10.68 0.93
N PRO A 127 14.59 -11.02 -0.19
CA PRO A 127 15.78 -10.33 -0.62
C PRO A 127 15.43 -8.92 -1.08
N PHE A 128 16.26 -7.95 -0.70
CA PHE A 128 16.01 -6.55 -1.07
C PHE A 128 16.04 -6.31 -2.60
N SER A 129 16.70 -7.19 -3.38
CA SER A 129 16.62 -7.16 -4.84
C SER A 129 15.20 -7.32 -5.37
N ASP A 130 14.38 -8.15 -4.74
CA ASP A 130 12.98 -8.33 -5.13
C ASP A 130 12.11 -7.18 -4.66
N VAL A 131 12.45 -6.54 -3.53
CA VAL A 131 11.82 -5.28 -3.12
C VAL A 131 12.09 -4.18 -4.14
N ARG A 132 13.32 -4.09 -4.68
CA ARG A 132 13.64 -3.13 -5.76
C ARG A 132 12.84 -3.41 -7.01
N ARG A 133 12.75 -4.67 -7.44
CA ARG A 133 11.96 -5.07 -8.61
C ARG A 133 10.47 -4.74 -8.41
N ALA A 134 9.91 -5.11 -7.27
CA ALA A 134 8.53 -4.77 -6.91
C ALA A 134 8.28 -3.26 -6.94
N ILE A 135 9.18 -2.44 -6.41
CA ILE A 135 9.05 -0.97 -6.47
C ILE A 135 8.96 -0.47 -7.92
N MET A 136 9.79 -1.02 -8.81
CA MET A 136 9.78 -0.62 -10.22
C MET A 136 8.49 -1.06 -10.91
N ASP A 137 8.09 -2.32 -10.75
CA ASP A 137 6.86 -2.87 -11.32
C ASP A 137 5.63 -2.05 -10.88
N SER A 138 5.47 -1.83 -9.57
CA SER A 138 4.34 -1.08 -9.02
C SER A 138 4.37 0.41 -9.40
N SER A 139 5.54 0.97 -9.67
CA SER A 139 5.64 2.36 -10.12
C SER A 139 5.06 2.55 -11.51
N GLU A 140 5.11 1.54 -12.39
CA GLU A 140 4.53 1.61 -13.73
C GLU A 140 3.00 1.60 -13.69
N GLU A 141 2.39 0.79 -12.82
CA GLU A 141 0.94 0.81 -12.62
C GLU A 141 0.47 2.12 -11.97
N LEU A 142 1.25 2.66 -11.03
CA LEU A 142 0.90 3.89 -10.30
C LEU A 142 0.90 5.14 -11.20
N ILE A 143 1.84 5.26 -12.13
CA ILE A 143 1.90 6.42 -13.04
C ILE A 143 0.74 6.46 -14.05
N ASP A 144 0.10 5.32 -14.31
CA ASP A 144 -1.05 5.23 -15.23
C ASP A 144 -2.38 5.46 -14.49
N ASN A 145 -2.41 5.28 -13.17
CA ASN A 145 -3.63 5.29 -12.35
C ASN A 145 -3.63 6.33 -11.22
N TYR A 146 -2.86 7.42 -11.33
CA TYR A 146 -2.78 8.44 -10.27
C TYR A 146 -4.01 9.37 -10.19
N GLN A 147 -4.88 9.36 -11.19
CA GLN A 147 -6.06 10.22 -11.25
C GLN A 147 -7.03 9.87 -10.11
N ASP A 148 -7.55 10.89 -9.42
CA ASP A 148 -8.41 10.76 -8.24
C ASP A 148 -7.72 10.15 -6.99
N ASP A 149 -6.41 9.87 -7.07
CA ASP A 149 -5.56 9.44 -5.94
C ASP A 149 -4.20 10.16 -5.93
N GLU A 150 -4.19 11.45 -6.28
CA GLU A 150 -2.97 12.22 -6.54
C GLU A 150 -2.07 12.34 -5.31
N THR A 151 -2.69 12.61 -4.15
CA THR A 151 -1.99 12.73 -2.86
C THR A 151 -1.21 11.45 -2.56
N ASN A 152 -1.88 10.29 -2.64
CA ASN A 152 -1.25 9.02 -2.32
C ASN A 152 -0.21 8.65 -3.37
N SER A 153 -0.49 8.88 -4.65
CA SER A 153 0.43 8.59 -5.75
C SER A 153 1.75 9.36 -5.62
N ILE A 154 1.70 10.67 -5.38
CA ILE A 154 2.88 11.51 -5.16
C ILE A 154 3.69 11.00 -3.97
N LEU A 155 3.05 10.75 -2.83
CA LEU A 155 3.74 10.35 -1.61
C LEU A 155 4.27 8.91 -1.66
N THR A 156 3.59 8.01 -2.37
CA THR A 156 4.05 6.64 -2.63
C THR A 156 5.31 6.65 -3.48
N LEU A 157 5.37 7.45 -4.55
CA LEU A 157 6.61 7.61 -5.33
C LEU A 157 7.75 8.21 -4.50
N CYS A 158 7.46 9.19 -3.64
CA CYS A 158 8.48 9.73 -2.71
C CYS A 158 9.03 8.63 -1.78
N ARG A 159 8.14 7.79 -1.24
CA ARG A 159 8.50 6.65 -0.38
C ARG A 159 9.30 5.59 -1.15
N MET A 160 8.93 5.29 -2.40
CA MET A 160 9.66 4.38 -3.28
C MET A 160 11.10 4.86 -3.50
N ILE A 161 11.30 6.13 -3.86
CA ILE A 161 12.63 6.75 -4.06
C ILE A 161 13.51 6.60 -2.81
N LEU A 162 12.95 6.86 -1.62
CA LEU A 162 13.73 6.74 -0.38
C LEU A 162 13.99 5.29 0.01
N THR A 163 13.05 4.39 -0.25
CA THR A 163 13.23 2.96 0.01
C THR A 163 14.36 2.40 -0.84
N MET A 164 14.38 2.70 -2.14
CA MET A 164 15.44 2.29 -3.08
C MET A 164 16.85 2.71 -2.63
N ASN A 165 16.97 3.92 -2.07
CA ASN A 165 18.23 4.49 -1.61
C ASN A 165 18.67 3.99 -0.22
N THR A 166 17.74 3.88 0.72
CA THR A 166 18.06 3.69 2.14
C THR A 166 17.84 2.26 2.64
N GLY A 167 17.13 1.43 1.88
CA GLY A 167 16.69 0.10 2.30
C GLY A 167 15.57 0.11 3.34
N LYS A 168 15.04 1.29 3.70
CA LYS A 168 14.02 1.46 4.73
C LYS A 168 12.74 2.04 4.13
N ILE A 169 11.63 1.37 4.40
CA ILE A 169 10.29 1.91 4.18
C ILE A 169 10.03 2.91 5.30
N ILE A 170 9.55 4.11 4.92
CA ILE A 170 9.26 5.19 5.86
C ILE A 170 7.85 5.75 5.61
N PRO A 171 7.26 6.47 6.57
CA PRO A 171 5.93 7.07 6.44
C PRO A 171 5.82 8.07 5.28
N LYS A 172 4.62 8.14 4.67
CA LYS A 172 4.33 8.97 3.49
C LYS A 172 4.60 10.47 3.71
N ASP A 173 4.19 11.01 4.86
CA ASP A 173 4.42 12.41 5.24
C ASP A 173 5.92 12.73 5.36
N ILE A 174 6.69 11.87 6.04
CA ILE A 174 8.14 12.02 6.20
C ILE A 174 8.85 11.88 4.84
N ALA A 175 8.44 10.90 4.03
CA ALA A 175 8.98 10.70 2.69
C ALA A 175 8.74 11.89 1.77
N GLY A 176 7.52 12.43 1.79
CA GLY A 176 7.16 13.62 1.03
C GLY A 176 8.07 14.80 1.38
N ASN A 177 8.22 15.13 2.67
CA ASN A 177 9.08 16.23 3.10
C ASN A 177 10.55 16.03 2.67
N ALA A 178 11.12 14.85 2.89
CA ALA A 178 12.52 14.57 2.54
C ALA A 178 12.79 14.61 1.02
N VAL A 179 11.87 14.12 0.19
CA VAL A 179 12.00 14.21 -1.27
C VAL A 179 11.75 15.64 -1.75
N ALA A 180 10.86 16.39 -1.12
CA ALA A 180 10.57 17.79 -1.45
C ALA A 180 11.80 18.69 -1.28
N GLU A 181 12.55 18.55 -0.18
CA GLU A 181 13.79 19.30 0.09
C GLU A 181 14.83 19.17 -1.02
N SER A 182 14.89 17.99 -1.64
CA SER A 182 15.82 17.67 -2.73
C SER A 182 15.22 17.82 -4.14
N SER A 183 14.03 18.42 -4.26
CA SER A 183 13.33 18.61 -5.53
C SER A 183 13.29 20.07 -5.99
N PRO A 184 13.22 20.34 -7.31
CA PRO A 184 12.96 21.67 -7.85
C PRO A 184 11.70 22.30 -7.29
N LEU A 185 11.64 23.64 -7.24
CA LEU A 185 10.58 24.40 -6.57
C LEU A 185 9.17 23.97 -7.02
N GLU A 186 8.95 23.84 -8.33
CA GLU A 186 7.67 23.47 -8.91
C GLU A 186 7.14 22.10 -8.44
N HIS A 187 8.03 21.14 -8.21
CA HIS A 187 7.66 19.81 -7.72
C HIS A 187 7.58 19.79 -6.20
N ARG A 188 8.48 20.52 -5.54
CA ARG A 188 8.52 20.67 -4.07
C ARG A 188 7.18 21.19 -3.54
N GLU A 189 6.63 22.24 -4.15
CA GLU A 189 5.36 22.83 -3.72
C GLU A 189 4.21 21.80 -3.79
N ARG A 190 4.11 21.06 -4.90
CA ARG A 190 3.11 19.99 -5.06
C ARG A 190 3.32 18.81 -4.11
N ILE A 191 4.56 18.40 -3.85
CA ILE A 191 4.84 17.33 -2.89
C ILE A 191 4.42 17.75 -1.47
N LEU A 192 4.73 18.99 -1.06
CA LEU A 192 4.32 19.51 0.24
C LEU A 192 2.80 19.73 0.34
N LEU A 193 2.14 20.06 -0.77
CA LEU A 193 0.69 20.09 -0.87
C LEU A 193 0.09 18.69 -0.62
N ALA A 194 0.68 17.64 -1.19
CA ALA A 194 0.29 16.25 -0.91
C ALA A 194 0.50 15.87 0.56
N VAL A 195 1.62 16.27 1.18
CA VAL A 195 1.85 16.05 2.62
C VAL A 195 0.72 16.66 3.45
N ARG A 196 0.32 17.91 3.17
CA ARG A 196 -0.76 18.58 3.88
C ARG A 196 -2.11 17.88 3.67
N SER A 197 -2.40 17.50 2.43
CA SER A 197 -3.61 16.72 2.10
C SER A 197 -3.68 15.41 2.89
N TYR A 198 -2.57 14.68 2.95
CA TYR A 198 -2.47 13.42 3.69
C TYR A 198 -2.72 13.60 5.21
N LEU A 199 -2.32 14.74 5.76
CA LEU A 199 -2.53 15.09 7.16
C LEU A 199 -3.93 15.64 7.47
N GLY A 200 -4.79 15.79 6.46
CA GLY A 200 -6.21 16.13 6.61
C GLY A 200 -6.62 17.49 6.05
N GLU A 201 -5.73 18.25 5.42
CA GLU A 201 -6.14 19.44 4.67
C GLU A 201 -6.95 19.03 3.43
N ASN A 202 -8.07 19.69 3.19
CA ASN A 202 -8.84 19.47 1.98
C ASN A 202 -8.19 20.22 0.82
N ILE A 203 -7.43 19.48 0.00
CA ILE A 203 -6.76 20.00 -1.19
C ILE A 203 -7.51 19.53 -2.43
N GLU A 204 -7.79 20.46 -3.33
CA GLU A 204 -8.36 20.17 -4.64
C GLU A 204 -7.25 20.16 -5.70
N TRP A 205 -7.08 19.03 -6.39
CA TRP A 205 -6.00 18.83 -7.38
C TRP A 205 -6.35 19.29 -8.80
N THR A 206 -7.59 19.73 -9.04
CA THR A 206 -8.14 20.01 -10.39
C THR A 206 -7.35 21.05 -11.20
N ASN A 207 -6.71 22.02 -10.53
CA ASN A 207 -5.91 23.07 -11.18
C ASN A 207 -4.40 22.86 -11.02
N GLU A 208 -3.98 21.78 -10.37
CA GLU A 208 -2.57 21.46 -10.16
C GLU A 208 -2.05 20.55 -11.27
N ASN A 209 -0.88 20.88 -11.82
CA ASN A 209 -0.23 20.06 -12.85
C ASN A 209 0.48 18.84 -12.20
N VAL A 210 -0.31 17.94 -11.62
CA VAL A 210 0.16 16.73 -10.91
C VAL A 210 0.99 15.83 -11.83
N ASN A 211 0.56 15.68 -13.09
CA ASN A 211 1.27 14.95 -14.13
C ASN A 211 2.76 15.30 -14.24
N LEU A 212 3.13 16.59 -14.11
CA LEU A 212 4.53 17.03 -14.16
C LEU A 212 5.34 16.49 -12.98
N THR A 213 4.75 16.49 -11.78
CA THR A 213 5.40 15.97 -10.58
C THR A 213 5.47 14.43 -10.59
N ILE A 214 4.42 13.75 -11.05
CA ILE A 214 4.43 12.28 -11.24
C ILE A 214 5.55 11.88 -12.21
N ASN A 215 5.63 12.53 -13.37
CA ASN A 215 6.69 12.27 -14.36
C ASN A 215 8.10 12.55 -13.82
N TYR A 216 8.27 13.64 -13.07
CA TYR A 216 9.54 13.96 -12.43
C TYR A 216 9.96 12.90 -11.41
N LEU A 217 9.06 12.49 -10.52
CA LEU A 217 9.33 11.48 -9.50
C LEU A 217 9.62 10.11 -10.12
N ASN A 218 8.87 9.71 -11.14
CA ASN A 218 9.11 8.49 -11.90
C ASN A 218 10.50 8.48 -12.57
N ASN A 219 10.85 9.57 -13.27
CA ASN A 219 12.16 9.71 -13.90
C ASN A 219 13.31 9.73 -12.87
N ARG A 220 13.06 10.23 -11.66
CA ARG A 220 14.01 10.18 -10.55
C ARG A 220 14.18 8.75 -10.01
N LEU A 221 13.07 8.00 -9.88
CA LEU A 221 13.08 6.61 -9.44
C LEU A 221 13.85 5.70 -10.42
N LYS A 222 13.62 5.86 -11.73
CA LYS A 222 14.29 5.09 -12.80
C LYS A 222 15.81 5.25 -12.90
N LYS A 223 16.41 6.18 -12.15
CA LYS A 223 17.86 6.41 -12.10
C LYS A 223 18.55 5.70 -10.93
N LEU A 224 17.80 5.02 -10.06
CA LEU A 224 18.28 4.31 -8.87
C LEU A 224 18.47 2.82 -9.15
#